data_AF-A0A9P7RW14-F1
#
_entry.id   AF-A0A9P7RW14-F1
#
_cell.length_a   1.000
_cell.length_b   1.000
_cell.length_c   1.000
_cell.angle_alpha   90.00
_cell.angle_beta   90.00
_cell.angle_gamma   90.00
#
_symmetry.space_group_name_H-M   'P 1'
#
loop_
_entity.id
_entity.type
_entity.pdbx_description
1 polymer ?
#
loop_
_entity_poly.entity_id
_entity_poly.type
_entity_poly.pdbx_seq_one_letter_code
_entity_poly.pdbx_strand_id
1 'polypeptide(L)'
;MLSKAVRTTLLARPRTTPSLSATGHRHGSSSTHHDEHRGEHDNTVYPKEGFFSPAWRNGVLVSVLALAAWQYAPEPNDEAYLTRWIMMYKTPKEKWLEMNATHAAQSRVVAEQTKLFDLGVAPPVHRLRFPQIIDQGSPFCNGIGMNVDMSNVKVKKEGK
;
A
#
# COMPACT_ATOMS: atom_id res chain seq x y z
N MET A 1 1.83 21.75 49.22
CA MET A 1 1.90 22.65 48.04
C MET A 1 3.02 22.19 47.12
N LEU A 2 2.85 22.43 45.82
CA LEU A 2 3.78 22.17 44.70
C LEU A 2 3.67 20.81 43.99
N SER A 3 2.61 20.79 43.18
CA SER A 3 2.42 20.04 41.94
C SER A 3 3.71 19.93 41.10
N LYS A 4 4.05 18.72 40.66
CA LYS A 4 5.05 18.51 39.60
C LYS A 4 4.32 18.22 38.29
N ALA A 5 4.51 19.14 37.35
CA ALA A 5 3.93 19.14 36.02
C ALA A 5 4.38 17.91 35.22
N VAL A 6 3.41 17.21 34.63
CA VAL A 6 3.63 16.17 33.63
C VAL A 6 3.92 16.87 32.30
N ARG A 7 5.15 16.73 31.79
CA ARG A 7 5.53 17.17 30.44
C ARG A 7 5.05 16.12 29.44
N THR A 8 3.92 16.37 28.81
CA THR A 8 3.40 15.58 27.69
C THR A 8 4.15 15.97 26.42
N THR A 9 5.16 15.18 26.02
CA THR A 9 5.83 15.33 24.73
C THR A 9 5.01 14.66 23.63
N LEU A 10 4.29 15.45 22.85
CA LEU A 10 3.62 15.01 21.63
C LEU A 10 4.69 14.76 20.54
N LEU A 11 5.02 13.49 20.30
CA LEU A 11 5.77 13.10 19.10
C LEU A 11 4.81 13.11 17.91
N ALA A 12 4.71 14.26 17.26
CA ALA A 12 4.07 14.39 15.97
C ALA A 12 4.87 13.58 14.94
N ARG A 13 4.32 12.46 14.48
CA ARG A 13 4.88 11.63 13.40
C ARG A 13 4.76 12.41 12.09
N PRO A 14 5.85 12.83 11.43
CA PRO A 14 5.76 13.42 10.10
C PRO A 14 5.31 12.32 9.12
N ARG A 15 4.14 12.53 8.52
CA ARG A 15 3.62 11.71 7.43
C ARG A 15 4.38 12.11 6.17
N THR A 16 5.47 11.42 5.86
CA THR A 16 6.19 11.56 4.59
C THR A 16 5.31 11.05 3.47
N THR A 17 4.58 11.97 2.83
CA THR A 17 4.04 11.75 1.49
C THR A 17 5.21 11.62 0.52
N PRO A 18 5.33 10.55 -0.28
CA PRO A 18 6.30 10.55 -1.37
C PRO A 18 5.88 11.63 -2.36
N SER A 19 6.60 12.75 -2.39
CA SER A 19 6.54 13.64 -3.56
C SER A 19 7.19 12.88 -4.70
N LEU A 20 6.39 12.37 -5.64
CA LEU A 20 6.94 12.04 -6.95
C LEU A 20 7.49 13.35 -7.52
N SER A 21 8.81 13.48 -7.52
CA SER A 21 9.50 14.43 -8.38
C SER A 21 9.28 13.98 -9.82
N ALA A 22 8.15 14.37 -10.41
CA ALA A 22 7.95 14.30 -11.83
C ALA A 22 8.95 15.27 -12.45
N THR A 23 10.06 14.73 -12.98
CA THR A 23 11.00 15.47 -13.81
C THR A 23 10.27 15.88 -15.08
N GLY A 24 9.57 17.02 -15.04
CA GLY A 24 8.96 17.63 -16.20
C GLY A 24 10.05 18.21 -17.08
N HIS A 25 10.34 17.55 -18.20
CA HIS A 25 11.13 18.14 -19.27
C HIS A 25 10.34 19.31 -19.89
N ARG A 26 10.59 20.53 -19.39
CA ARG A 26 10.12 21.76 -20.01
C ARG A 26 11.07 22.08 -21.17
N HIS A 27 10.66 21.75 -22.39
CA HIS A 27 11.24 22.36 -23.59
C HIS A 27 10.72 23.80 -23.66
N GLY A 28 11.47 24.73 -23.07
CA GLY A 28 11.23 26.15 -23.23
C GLY A 28 11.86 26.66 -24.52
N SER A 29 11.05 26.90 -25.55
CA SER A 29 11.41 27.74 -26.68
C SER A 29 10.65 29.06 -26.55
N SER A 30 11.36 30.13 -26.17
CA SER A 30 10.86 31.49 -26.33
C SER A 30 11.85 32.28 -27.17
N SER A 31 11.49 32.51 -28.44
CA SER A 31 11.90 33.70 -29.16
C SER A 31 10.85 34.00 -30.22
N THR A 32 10.03 35.00 -29.91
CA THR A 32 9.11 35.62 -30.85
C THR A 32 9.93 36.38 -31.88
N HIS A 33 9.97 35.88 -33.12
CA HIS A 33 10.39 36.64 -34.29
C HIS A 33 9.25 36.59 -35.30
N HIS A 34 8.68 37.75 -35.59
CA HIS A 34 7.91 37.98 -36.80
C HIS A 34 8.88 37.96 -37.97
N ASP A 35 8.66 37.16 -39.01
CA ASP A 35 8.35 37.67 -40.35
C ASP A 35 8.19 36.54 -41.39
N GLU A 36 7.39 36.86 -42.41
CA GLU A 36 7.38 36.31 -43.77
C GLU A 36 6.74 34.94 -44.10
N HIS A 37 5.71 35.04 -44.93
CA HIS A 37 5.00 33.98 -45.62
C HIS A 37 5.92 33.13 -46.51
N ARG A 38 6.04 31.84 -46.21
CA ARG A 38 6.41 30.84 -47.22
C ARG A 38 5.63 29.55 -46.96
N GLY A 39 4.82 29.15 -47.94
CA GLY A 39 4.22 27.83 -47.97
C GLY A 39 5.33 26.79 -48.10
N GLU A 40 5.79 26.27 -46.97
CA GLU A 40 6.74 25.16 -46.92
C GLU A 40 5.93 23.86 -47.01
N HIS A 41 5.98 23.24 -48.19
CA HIS A 41 5.47 21.89 -48.38
C HIS A 41 6.17 20.97 -47.37
N ASP A 42 5.39 20.30 -46.52
CA ASP A 42 5.87 19.26 -45.63
C ASP A 42 6.56 18.16 -46.47
N ASN A 43 7.89 18.24 -46.55
CA ASN A 43 8.75 17.29 -47.24
C ASN A 43 9.25 16.20 -46.27
N THR A 44 8.57 15.96 -45.14
CA THR A 44 8.92 14.83 -44.27
C THR A 44 8.53 13.52 -44.97
N VAL A 45 9.53 12.91 -45.62
CA VAL A 45 9.39 11.57 -46.19
C VAL A 45 9.35 10.58 -45.04
N TYR A 46 8.14 10.25 -44.57
CA TYR A 46 7.94 9.19 -43.60
C TYR A 46 8.41 7.85 -44.21
N PRO A 47 9.30 7.11 -43.54
CA PRO A 47 9.66 5.79 -44.01
C PRO A 47 8.40 4.92 -43.99
N LYS A 48 8.14 4.18 -45.08
CA LYS A 48 6.98 3.29 -45.17
C LYS A 48 7.07 2.24 -44.07
N GLU A 49 6.22 2.38 -43.05
CA GLU A 49 6.17 1.42 -41.94
C GLU A 49 5.56 0.10 -42.43
N GLY A 50 6.42 -0.91 -42.59
CA GLY A 50 6.01 -2.29 -42.88
C GLY A 50 6.42 -3.23 -41.76
N PHE A 51 6.01 -4.50 -41.88
CA PHE A 51 6.38 -5.58 -40.95
C PHE A 51 7.90 -5.86 -40.88
N PHE A 52 8.68 -5.32 -41.82
CA PHE A 52 10.14 -5.39 -41.83
C PHE A 52 10.82 -4.07 -41.41
N SER A 53 10.06 -3.11 -40.88
CA SER A 53 10.64 -1.89 -40.32
C SER A 53 11.52 -2.21 -39.10
N PRO A 54 12.49 -1.33 -38.75
CA PRO A 54 13.38 -1.55 -37.60
C PRO A 54 12.64 -1.82 -36.29
N ALA A 55 11.46 -1.22 -36.09
CA ALA A 55 10.63 -1.44 -34.90
C ALA A 55 10.15 -2.89 -34.80
N TRP A 56 9.56 -3.45 -35.88
CA TRP A 56 9.08 -4.84 -35.90
C TRP A 56 10.22 -5.84 -35.86
N ARG A 57 11.32 -5.58 -36.58
CA ARG A 57 12.51 -6.44 -36.53
C ARG A 57 13.08 -6.52 -35.13
N ASN A 58 13.26 -5.38 -34.47
CA ASN A 58 13.79 -5.34 -33.11
C ASN A 58 12.81 -6.01 -32.13
N GLY A 59 11.50 -5.82 -32.30
CA GLY A 59 10.47 -6.50 -31.51
C GLY A 59 10.53 -8.02 -31.63
N VAL A 60 10.65 -8.55 -32.86
CA VAL A 60 10.79 -9.99 -33.10
C VAL A 60 12.09 -10.52 -32.49
N LEU A 61 13.21 -9.82 -32.68
CA LEU A 61 14.49 -10.21 -32.07
C LEU A 61 14.42 -10.26 -30.55
N VAL A 62 13.81 -9.25 -29.91
CA VAL A 62 13.60 -9.24 -28.46
C VAL A 62 12.69 -10.39 -28.04
N SER A 63 11.62 -10.70 -28.78
CA SER A 63 10.73 -11.82 -28.46
C SER A 63 11.44 -13.17 -28.57
N VAL A 64 12.27 -13.37 -29.59
CA VAL A 64 13.04 -14.60 -29.77
C VAL A 64 14.09 -14.73 -28.67
N LEU A 65 14.76 -13.63 -28.33
CA LEU A 65 15.73 -13.61 -27.23
C LEU A 65 15.05 -13.92 -25.90
N ALA A 66 13.85 -13.39 -25.64
CA ALA A 66 13.09 -13.69 -24.43
C ALA A 66 12.69 -15.18 -24.35
N LEU A 67 12.24 -15.78 -25.46
CA LEU A 67 11.91 -17.20 -25.50
C LEU A 67 13.15 -18.08 -25.33
N ALA A 68 14.26 -17.72 -25.96
CA ALA A 68 15.53 -18.42 -25.78
C ALA A 68 16.01 -18.31 -24.32
N ALA A 69 15.91 -17.13 -23.72
CA ALA A 69 16.25 -16.91 -22.32
C ALA A 69 15.32 -17.71 -21.37
N TRP A 70 14.04 -17.89 -21.71
CA TRP A 70 13.13 -18.73 -20.93
C TRP A 70 13.48 -20.22 -21.04
N GLN A 71 13.77 -20.71 -22.23
CA GLN A 71 14.12 -22.12 -22.46
C GLN A 71 15.49 -22.50 -21.89
N TYR A 72 16.45 -21.59 -21.95
CA TYR A 72 17.83 -21.78 -21.46
C TYR A 72 18.09 -21.11 -20.11
N ALA A 73 17.03 -20.68 -19.42
CA ALA A 73 17.18 -20.19 -18.06
C ALA A 73 17.77 -21.32 -17.20
N PRO A 74 18.91 -21.11 -16.52
CA PRO A 74 19.43 -22.11 -15.60
C PRO A 74 18.37 -22.40 -14.53
N GLU A 75 18.30 -23.65 -14.09
CA GLU A 75 17.42 -24.02 -12.99
C GLU A 75 17.68 -23.09 -11.79
N PRO A 76 16.65 -22.66 -11.04
CA PRO A 76 16.80 -21.79 -9.88
C PRO A 76 17.54 -22.54 -8.76
N ASN A 77 18.83 -22.72 -8.92
CA ASN A 77 19.74 -23.27 -7.93
C ASN A 77 20.58 -22.13 -7.36
N ASP A 78 20.90 -22.23 -6.07
CA ASP A 78 21.68 -21.24 -5.33
C ASP A 78 23.13 -21.14 -5.85
N GLU A 79 23.56 -22.13 -6.64
CA GLU A 79 24.86 -22.20 -7.32
C GLU A 79 24.92 -21.38 -8.62
N ALA A 80 23.79 -20.97 -9.19
CA ALA A 80 23.78 -20.15 -10.39
C ALA A 80 24.50 -18.83 -10.11
N TYR A 81 25.44 -18.43 -10.98
CA TYR A 81 26.32 -17.29 -10.76
C TYR A 81 25.56 -16.00 -10.38
N LEU A 82 24.47 -15.71 -11.09
CA LEU A 82 23.63 -14.55 -10.84
C LEU A 82 22.93 -14.65 -9.48
N THR A 83 22.35 -15.81 -9.15
CA THR A 83 21.71 -16.07 -7.85
C THR A 83 22.71 -15.90 -6.72
N ARG A 84 23.92 -16.48 -6.84
CA ARG A 84 25.01 -16.32 -5.86
C ARG A 84 25.45 -14.88 -5.68
N TRP A 85 25.59 -14.13 -6.78
CA TRP A 85 25.93 -12.70 -6.73
C TRP A 85 24.84 -11.89 -6.02
N ILE A 86 23.58 -12.15 -6.34
CA ILE A 86 22.43 -11.51 -5.66
C ILE A 86 22.41 -11.89 -4.17
N MET A 87 22.69 -13.16 -3.83
CA MET A 87 22.73 -13.64 -2.44
C MET A 87 23.81 -12.96 -1.61
N MET A 88 24.97 -12.65 -2.20
CA MET A 88 26.07 -11.97 -1.49
C MET A 88 25.67 -10.62 -0.89
N TYR A 89 24.71 -9.92 -1.50
CA TYR A 89 24.22 -8.62 -1.03
C TYR A 89 22.85 -8.70 -0.34
N LYS A 90 22.24 -9.88 -0.28
CA LYS A 90 20.96 -10.07 0.40
C LYS A 90 21.17 -10.44 1.86
N THR A 91 20.21 -10.01 2.69
CA THR A 91 20.14 -10.45 4.08
C THR A 91 19.90 -11.96 4.15
N PRO A 92 20.66 -12.72 4.97
CA PRO A 92 20.47 -14.17 5.12
C PRO A 92 19.07 -14.50 5.66
N LYS A 93 18.56 -15.67 5.29
CA LYS A 93 17.21 -16.13 5.66
C LYS A 93 17.04 -16.28 7.17
N GLU A 94 18.10 -16.68 7.85
CA GLU A 94 18.16 -16.92 9.29
C GLU A 94 17.81 -15.64 10.06
N LYS A 95 18.31 -14.49 9.59
CA LYS A 95 18.02 -13.19 10.21
C LYS A 95 16.54 -12.79 10.07
N TRP A 96 15.91 -13.10 8.94
CA TRP A 96 14.48 -12.90 8.77
C TRP A 96 13.65 -13.82 9.68
N LEU A 97 14.09 -15.07 9.84
CA LEU A 97 13.44 -16.02 10.73
C LEU A 97 13.53 -15.57 12.19
N GLU A 98 14.70 -15.14 12.64
CA GLU A 98 14.92 -14.59 13.97
C GLU A 98 14.05 -13.34 14.22
N MET A 99 13.99 -12.43 13.26
CA MET A 99 13.18 -11.21 13.37
C MET A 99 11.69 -11.53 13.42
N ASN A 100 11.21 -12.46 12.59
CA ASN A 100 9.82 -12.91 12.60
C ASN A 100 9.46 -13.61 13.90
N ALA A 101 10.35 -14.46 14.43
CA ALA A 101 10.17 -15.11 15.73
C ALA A 101 10.10 -14.08 16.85
N THR A 102 10.98 -13.07 16.83
CA THR A 102 10.98 -11.96 17.79
C THR A 102 9.68 -11.17 17.74
N HIS A 103 9.21 -10.81 16.54
CA HIS A 103 7.94 -10.10 16.38
C HIS A 103 6.73 -10.93 16.78
N ALA A 104 6.73 -12.24 16.53
CA ALA A 104 5.67 -13.14 16.98
C ALA A 104 5.61 -13.19 18.51
N ALA A 105 6.77 -13.29 19.19
CA ALA A 105 6.85 -13.26 20.64
C ALA A 105 6.36 -11.91 21.21
N GLN A 106 6.80 -10.79 20.63
CA GLN A 106 6.35 -9.45 21.04
C GLN A 106 4.84 -9.27 20.85
N SER A 107 4.30 -9.74 19.71
CA SER A 107 2.87 -9.66 19.41
C SER A 107 2.04 -10.45 20.42
N ARG A 108 2.55 -11.61 20.86
CA ARG A 108 1.93 -12.39 21.93
C ARG A 108 1.87 -11.61 23.25
N VAL A 109 2.97 -11.01 23.66
CA VAL A 109 3.01 -10.20 24.91
C VAL A 109 2.02 -9.05 24.84
N VAL A 110 1.96 -8.33 23.71
CA VAL A 110 1.00 -7.23 23.50
C VAL A 110 -0.44 -7.73 23.55
N ALA A 111 -0.73 -8.88 22.95
CA ALA A 111 -2.06 -9.48 22.98
C ALA A 111 -2.47 -9.89 24.41
N GLU A 112 -1.56 -10.47 25.18
CA GLU A 112 -1.79 -10.84 26.59
C GLU A 112 -2.02 -9.59 27.47
N GLN A 113 -1.26 -8.53 27.26
CA GLN A 113 -1.46 -7.24 27.94
C GLN A 113 -2.81 -6.61 27.58
N THR A 114 -3.15 -6.57 26.29
CA THR A 114 -4.44 -6.04 25.82
C THR A 114 -5.59 -6.82 26.45
N LYS A 115 -5.51 -8.15 26.45
CA LYS A 115 -6.49 -9.01 27.11
C LYS A 115 -6.60 -8.73 28.61
N LEU A 116 -5.48 -8.48 29.31
CA LEU A 116 -5.51 -8.14 30.73
C LEU A 116 -6.27 -6.84 30.99
N PHE A 117 -6.06 -5.82 30.17
CA PHE A 117 -6.78 -4.56 30.27
C PHE A 117 -8.25 -4.72 29.87
N ASP A 118 -8.56 -5.46 28.82
CA ASP A 118 -9.93 -5.73 28.38
C ASP A 118 -10.74 -6.49 29.45
N LEU A 119 -10.13 -7.47 30.12
CA LEU A 119 -10.77 -8.20 31.22
C LEU A 119 -10.98 -7.32 32.47
N GLY A 120 -10.14 -6.30 32.67
CA GLY A 120 -10.21 -5.39 33.82
C GLY A 120 -11.21 -4.24 33.63
N VAL A 121 -11.63 -3.96 32.39
CA VAL A 121 -12.56 -2.88 32.08
C VAL A 121 -14.00 -3.37 32.17
N ALA A 122 -14.85 -2.65 32.91
CA ALA A 122 -16.28 -2.93 32.94
C ALA A 122 -16.85 -2.88 31.50
N PRO A 123 -17.78 -3.79 31.13
CA PRO A 123 -18.32 -3.83 29.78
C PRO A 123 -18.88 -2.46 29.39
N PRO A 124 -18.68 -2.01 28.13
CA PRO A 124 -19.09 -0.68 27.70
C PRO A 124 -20.61 -0.53 27.85
N VAL A 125 -21.04 0.33 28.78
CA VAL A 125 -22.45 0.68 28.97
C VAL A 125 -22.76 1.90 28.11
N HIS A 126 -23.46 1.68 26.99
CA HIS A 126 -24.01 2.77 26.20
C HIS A 126 -25.23 3.38 26.90
N ARG A 127 -25.12 4.66 27.28
CA ARG A 127 -26.22 5.41 27.89
C ARG A 127 -27.07 6.03 26.78
N LEU A 128 -28.21 5.42 26.50
CA LEU A 128 -29.20 5.95 25.55
C LEU A 128 -30.20 6.82 26.29
N ARG A 129 -30.59 7.95 25.67
CA ARG A 129 -31.69 8.80 26.17
C ARG A 129 -33.04 8.05 26.11
N PHE A 130 -33.21 7.23 25.07
CA PHE A 130 -34.41 6.44 24.83
C PHE A 130 -34.02 4.97 24.62
N PRO A 131 -34.08 4.12 25.67
CA PRO A 131 -33.68 2.72 25.55
C PRO A 131 -34.63 1.89 24.68
N GLN A 132 -35.86 2.38 24.45
CA GLN A 132 -36.88 1.74 23.60
C GLN A 132 -36.45 1.60 22.13
N ILE A 133 -35.48 2.40 21.67
CA ILE A 133 -35.01 2.34 20.28
C ILE A 133 -34.37 1.00 19.92
N ILE A 134 -33.85 0.27 20.91
CA ILE A 134 -33.22 -1.05 20.72
C ILE A 134 -34.24 -2.07 20.20
N ASP A 135 -35.48 -1.99 20.69
CA ASP A 135 -36.55 -2.93 20.33
C ASP A 135 -37.33 -2.49 19.08
N GLN A 136 -37.18 -1.24 18.64
CA GLN A 136 -37.94 -0.63 17.54
C GLN A 136 -37.26 -0.77 16.16
N GLY A 137 -36.18 -1.54 16.06
CA GLY A 137 -35.49 -1.78 14.80
C GLY A 137 -36.36 -2.55 13.81
N SER A 138 -36.66 -1.94 12.65
CA SER A 138 -37.39 -2.63 11.57
C SER A 138 -36.49 -3.66 10.88
N PRO A 139 -36.92 -4.92 10.74
CA PRO A 139 -36.15 -5.94 10.02
C PRO A 139 -35.93 -5.63 8.53
N PHE A 140 -36.74 -4.73 7.96
CA PHE A 140 -36.81 -4.48 6.52
C PHE A 140 -36.09 -3.20 6.07
N CYS A 141 -35.61 -2.37 7.00
CA CYS A 141 -34.91 -1.11 6.70
C CYS A 141 -33.41 -1.17 7.03
N ASN A 142 -32.84 -2.37 7.12
CA ASN A 142 -31.41 -2.55 7.39
C ASN A 142 -30.67 -2.78 6.08
N GLY A 143 -29.60 -2.01 5.84
CA GLY A 143 -28.70 -2.26 4.72
C GLY A 143 -28.05 -3.65 4.84
N ILE A 144 -27.60 -4.19 3.71
CA ILE A 144 -26.88 -5.47 3.69
C ILE A 144 -25.64 -5.34 4.58
N GLY A 145 -25.51 -6.23 5.57
CA GLY A 145 -24.42 -6.20 6.56
C GLY A 145 -24.65 -5.30 7.78
N MET A 146 -25.81 -4.64 7.90
CA MET A 146 -26.15 -3.80 9.06
C MET A 146 -26.90 -4.53 10.19
N ASN A 147 -27.27 -5.80 9.98
CA ASN A 147 -27.88 -6.60 11.03
C ASN A 147 -26.81 -6.98 12.07
N VAL A 148 -26.91 -6.34 13.24
CA VAL A 148 -26.11 -6.68 14.43
C VAL A 148 -26.95 -7.62 15.31
N ASP A 149 -26.36 -8.70 15.79
CA ASP A 149 -27.01 -9.56 16.78
C ASP A 149 -27.14 -8.81 18.12
N MET A 150 -28.37 -8.45 18.48
CA MET A 150 -28.71 -7.73 19.71
C MET A 150 -29.22 -8.67 20.82
N SER A 151 -29.20 -10.00 20.63
CA SER A 151 -29.77 -10.98 21.56
C SER A 151 -29.19 -10.92 22.99
N ASN A 152 -27.95 -10.47 23.12
CA ASN A 152 -27.24 -10.36 24.41
C ASN A 152 -27.27 -8.95 25.02
N VAL A 153 -27.96 -7.98 24.40
CA VAL A 153 -28.04 -6.61 24.92
C VAL A 153 -29.19 -6.51 25.93
N LYS A 154 -28.87 -6.13 27.18
CA LYS A 154 -29.87 -5.94 28.24
C LYS A 154 -29.87 -4.48 28.71
N VAL A 155 -31.07 -3.88 28.79
CA VAL A 155 -31.25 -2.54 29.36
C VAL A 155 -31.02 -2.61 30.87
N LYS A 156 -30.02 -1.88 31.36
CA LYS A 156 -29.80 -1.70 32.80
C LYS A 156 -30.88 -0.78 33.35
N LYS A 157 -31.81 -1.30 34.18
CA LYS A 157 -32.77 -0.49 34.93
C LYS A 157 -32.07 0.14 36.13
N GLU A 158 -32.19 1.45 36.34
CA GLU A 158 -31.76 2.08 37.60
C GLU A 158 -32.79 1.79 38.69
N GLY A 159 -32.36 1.18 39.79
CA GLY A 159 -33.12 1.12 41.05
C GLY A 159 -34.22 0.08 41.18
N LYS A 160 -33.84 -1.19 41.36
CA LYS A 160 -34.35 -2.06 42.43
C LYS A 160 -33.31 -3.14 42.75
#